data_AF-A0A0D2R365-F1
#
_entry.id   AF-A0A0D2R365-F1
#
_cell.length_a   1.000
_cell.length_b   1.000
_cell.length_c   1.000
_cell.angle_alpha   90.00
_cell.angle_beta   90.00
_cell.angle_gamma   90.00
#
_symmetry.space_group_name_H-M   'P 1'
#
loop_
_entity.id
_entity.type
_entity.pdbx_description
1 polymer ?
#
loop_
_entity_poly.entity_id
_entity_poly.type
_entity_poly.pdbx_seq_one_letter_code
_entity_poly.pdbx_strand_id
1 'polypeptide(L)'
;MVKLTADLIWKCPHFFNALKERELDLRGNKIAVIENLGATELDNFPYLKRLGTLLINNNRVTRINPNIGEFLPSLHTLVLKDNRLVNLVED
;
A
#
# COMPACT_ATOMS: atom_id res chain seq x y z
N MET A 1 3.72 -15.88 2.94
CA MET A 1 3.48 -14.44 3.17
C MET A 1 3.87 -13.74 1.88
N VAL A 2 3.05 -12.82 1.35
CA VAL A 2 3.35 -12.14 0.08
C VAL A 2 4.04 -10.82 0.41
N LYS A 3 5.18 -10.57 -0.25
CA LYS A 3 5.92 -9.31 -0.15
C LYS A 3 5.23 -8.27 -1.04
N LEU A 4 5.09 -7.05 -0.53
CA LEU A 4 4.60 -5.93 -1.33
C LEU A 4 5.74 -5.45 -2.23
N THR A 5 5.74 -5.89 -3.48
CA THR A 5 6.78 -5.56 -4.48
C THR A 5 6.21 -4.72 -5.62
N ALA A 6 7.08 -4.08 -6.40
CA ALA A 6 6.69 -3.41 -7.63
C ALA A 6 5.95 -4.35 -8.59
N ASP A 7 6.41 -5.59 -8.75
CA ASP A 7 5.75 -6.60 -9.58
C ASP A 7 4.33 -6.94 -9.11
N LEU A 8 4.12 -7.04 -7.80
CA LEU A 8 2.79 -7.27 -7.25
C LEU A 8 1.89 -6.08 -7.58
N ILE A 9 2.39 -4.87 -7.36
CA ILE A 9 1.68 -3.64 -7.68
C ILE A 9 1.28 -3.68 -9.14
N TRP A 10 2.22 -3.81 -10.09
CA TRP A 10 1.94 -3.82 -11.55
C TRP A 10 0.90 -4.85 -12.01
N LYS A 11 0.75 -5.97 -11.31
CA LYS A 11 -0.26 -7.00 -11.61
C LYS A 11 -1.64 -6.71 -11.05
N CYS A 12 -1.75 -5.80 -10.09
CA CYS A 12 -3.00 -5.43 -9.46
C CYS A 12 -3.80 -4.43 -10.31
N PRO A 13 -5.12 -4.30 -10.08
CA PRO A 13 -5.92 -3.28 -10.74
C PRO A 13 -5.49 -1.86 -10.35
N HIS A 14 -5.28 -1.03 -11.37
CA HIS A 14 -5.10 0.42 -11.21
C HIS A 14 -5.92 1.14 -12.26
N PHE A 15 -6.77 2.05 -11.83
CA PHE A 15 -7.71 2.72 -12.72
C PHE A 15 -8.09 4.08 -12.15
N PHE A 16 -8.90 4.82 -12.92
CA PHE A 16 -9.59 5.99 -12.40
C PHE A 16 -10.91 5.54 -11.78
N ASN A 17 -11.10 5.78 -10.49
CA ASN A 17 -12.33 5.42 -9.79
C ASN A 17 -13.48 6.38 -10.19
N ALA A 18 -14.66 6.18 -9.59
CA ALA A 18 -15.86 6.99 -9.88
C ALA A 18 -15.68 8.49 -9.57
N LEU A 19 -14.70 8.85 -8.73
CA LEU A 19 -14.35 10.23 -8.38
C LEU A 19 -13.31 10.83 -9.35
N LYS A 20 -12.92 10.09 -10.40
CA LYS A 20 -11.87 10.46 -11.35
C LYS A 20 -10.48 10.58 -10.72
N GLU A 21 -10.23 9.81 -9.67
CA GLU A 21 -8.95 9.75 -8.96
C GLU A 21 -8.23 8.44 -9.24
N ARG A 22 -6.90 8.44 -9.12
CA ARG A 22 -6.12 7.19 -9.26
C ARG A 22 -6.35 6.32 -8.03
N GLU A 23 -6.74 5.09 -8.28
CA GLU A 23 -6.95 4.06 -7.29
C GLU A 23 -6.05 2.85 -7.57
N LEU A 24 -5.48 2.28 -6.52
CA LEU A 24 -4.72 1.04 -6.55
C LEU A 24 -5.40 0.04 -5.62
N ASP A 25 -5.78 -1.11 -6.20
CA ASP A 25 -6.45 -2.19 -5.50
C ASP A 25 -5.48 -3.33 -5.15
N LEU A 26 -5.05 -3.41 -3.90
CA LEU A 26 -4.21 -4.48 -3.38
C LEU A 26 -4.99 -5.48 -2.51
N ARG A 27 -6.33 -5.53 -2.60
CA ARG A 27 -7.15 -6.38 -1.73
C ARG A 27 -6.82 -7.86 -1.89
N GLY A 28 -6.84 -8.61 -0.77
CA GLY A 28 -6.79 -10.08 -0.82
C GLY A 28 -5.42 -10.71 -1.14
N ASN A 29 -4.34 -9.92 -1.22
CA ASN A 29 -3.02 -10.40 -1.66
C ASN A 29 -2.18 -11.08 -0.57
N LYS A 30 -2.70 -11.25 0.65
CA LYS A 30 -1.96 -11.82 1.80
C LYS A 30 -0.68 -11.02 2.14
N ILE A 31 -0.69 -9.71 1.87
CA ILE A 31 0.36 -8.75 2.22
C ILE A 31 0.40 -8.64 3.74
N ALA A 32 1.59 -8.71 4.34
CA ALA A 32 1.74 -8.67 5.79
C ALA A 32 2.48 -7.44 6.31
N VAL A 33 3.21 -6.74 5.45
CA VAL A 33 3.86 -5.47 5.79
C VAL A 33 3.66 -4.50 4.64
N ILE A 34 3.29 -3.26 4.96
CA ILE A 34 3.39 -2.14 4.01
C ILE A 34 4.75 -1.51 4.27
N GLU A 35 5.74 -1.84 3.46
CA GLU A 35 7.10 -1.36 3.65
C GLU A 35 7.69 -0.81 2.36
N ASN A 36 8.52 0.21 2.51
CA ASN A 36 9.50 0.56 1.50
C ASN A 36 10.77 -0.25 1.78
N LEU A 37 11.12 -1.16 0.87
CA LEU A 37 12.23 -2.11 1.00
C LEU A 37 13.55 -1.48 0.57
N GLY A 38 13.96 -0.41 1.27
CA GLY A 38 15.22 0.26 1.00
C GLY A 38 16.43 -0.67 1.15
N ALA A 39 16.99 -1.12 0.03
CA ALA A 39 18.42 -1.40 -0.20
C ALA A 39 18.75 -1.87 -1.63
N THR A 40 17.76 -2.28 -2.45
CA THR A 40 18.00 -2.60 -3.86
C THR A 40 16.83 -2.12 -4.71
N GLU A 41 17.12 -1.45 -5.83
CA GLU A 41 16.14 -0.74 -6.68
C GLU A 41 14.97 -1.60 -7.19
N LEU A 42 15.06 -2.92 -7.07
CA LEU A 42 14.12 -3.89 -7.65
C LEU A 42 12.90 -4.20 -6.77
N ASP A 43 12.94 -3.88 -5.46
CA ASP A 43 11.92 -4.31 -4.50
C ASP A 43 11.17 -3.17 -3.79
N ASN A 44 11.44 -1.90 -4.16
CA ASN A 44 10.86 -0.75 -3.49
C ASN A 44 9.37 -0.55 -3.79
N PHE A 45 8.66 0.05 -2.83
CA PHE A 45 7.36 0.60 -3.10
C PHE A 45 7.54 1.79 -4.07
N PRO A 46 6.90 1.80 -5.26
CA PRO A 46 7.14 2.81 -6.27
C PRO A 46 6.68 4.19 -5.78
N TYR A 47 7.33 5.25 -6.26
CA TYR A 47 6.88 6.61 -6.05
C TYR A 47 5.61 6.88 -6.88
N LEU A 48 4.44 6.89 -6.24
CA LEU A 48 3.14 7.05 -6.90
C LEU A 48 2.59 8.47 -6.70
N LYS A 49 3.18 9.43 -7.41
CA LYS A 49 2.88 10.87 -7.29
C LYS A 49 1.39 11.24 -7.31
N ARG A 50 0.57 10.47 -8.02
CA ARG A 50 -0.85 10.78 -8.29
C ARG A 50 -1.83 9.83 -7.61
N LEU A 51 -1.37 8.85 -6.84
CA LEU A 51 -2.26 7.88 -6.19
C LEU A 51 -3.03 8.58 -5.07
N GLY A 52 -4.36 8.64 -5.19
CA GLY A 52 -5.23 9.25 -4.19
C GLY A 52 -5.82 8.23 -3.21
N THR A 53 -6.19 7.05 -3.73
CA THR A 53 -6.82 5.97 -2.97
C THR A 53 -6.01 4.68 -3.03
N LEU A 54 -5.71 4.11 -1.87
CA LEU A 54 -5.08 2.80 -1.71
C LEU A 54 -6.02 1.85 -0.97
N LEU A 55 -6.48 0.80 -1.67
CA LEU A 55 -7.29 -0.25 -1.08
C LEU A 55 -6.39 -1.43 -0.68
N ILE A 56 -6.31 -1.75 0.61
CA ILE A 56 -5.51 -2.89 1.10
C ILE A 56 -6.32 -3.80 2.03
N ASN A 57 -7.64 -3.82 1.85
CA ASN A 57 -8.57 -4.66 2.62
C ASN A 57 -8.26 -6.16 2.48
N ASN A 58 -8.66 -6.96 3.47
CA ASN A 58 -8.56 -8.42 3.44
C ASN A 58 -7.11 -8.91 3.23
N ASN A 59 -6.15 -8.21 3.82
CA ASN A 59 -4.75 -8.62 3.84
C ASN A 59 -4.37 -9.13 5.23
N ARG A 60 -3.08 -9.26 5.50
CA ARG A 60 -2.54 -9.72 6.78
C ARG A 60 -1.60 -8.67 7.38
N VAL A 61 -1.80 -7.39 7.05
CA VAL A 61 -0.90 -6.30 7.43
C VAL A 61 -0.81 -6.22 8.95
N THR A 62 0.40 -6.36 9.48
CA THR A 62 0.70 -6.21 10.91
C THR A 62 1.50 -4.95 11.20
N ARG A 63 2.16 -4.37 10.18
CA ARG A 63 3.03 -3.19 10.31
C ARG A 63 2.96 -2.33 9.04
N ILE A 64 3.12 -1.02 9.24
CA ILE A 64 3.19 -0.01 8.18
C ILE A 64 4.50 0.76 8.39
N ASN A 65 5.25 0.99 7.32
CA ASN A 65 6.46 1.81 7.34
C ASN A 65 6.06 3.28 7.59
N PRO A 66 6.63 3.94 8.62
CA PRO A 66 6.26 5.31 8.97
C PRO A 66 6.56 6.32 7.85
N ASN A 67 7.51 6.01 6.96
CA ASN A 67 7.92 6.88 5.85
C ASN A 67 7.17 6.58 4.55
N ILE A 68 6.12 5.75 4.56
CA ILE A 68 5.36 5.42 3.34
C ILE A 68 4.77 6.67 2.66
N GLY A 69 4.51 7.73 3.42
CA GLY A 69 4.04 9.03 2.90
C GLY A 69 5.01 9.70 1.93
N GLU A 70 6.32 9.45 2.04
CA GLU A 70 7.32 10.00 1.11
C GLU A 70 7.14 9.47 -0.33
N PHE A 71 6.54 8.28 -0.48
CA PHE A 71 6.31 7.61 -1.76
C PHE A 71 4.89 7.80 -2.29
N LEU A 72 4.00 8.29 -1.43
CA LEU A 72 2.57 8.43 -1.68
C LEU A 72 2.11 9.87 -1.40
N PRO A 73 2.70 10.89 -2.05
CA PRO A 73 2.55 12.29 -1.67
C PRO A 73 1.13 12.84 -1.86
N SER A 74 0.30 12.19 -2.67
CA SER A 74 -1.10 12.59 -2.92
C SER A 74 -2.12 11.67 -2.27
N LEU A 75 -1.69 10.71 -1.45
CA LEU A 75 -2.60 9.74 -0.84
C LEU A 75 -3.44 10.41 0.24
N HIS A 76 -4.75 10.42 0.05
CA HIS A 76 -5.72 10.95 1.02
C HIS A 76 -6.73 9.89 1.49
N THR A 77 -6.73 8.70 0.87
CA THR A 77 -7.60 7.60 1.27
C THR A 77 -6.81 6.30 1.36
N LEU A 78 -6.75 5.73 2.56
CA LEU A 78 -6.12 4.44 2.85
C LEU A 78 -7.14 3.54 3.54
N VAL A 79 -7.50 2.42 2.91
CA VAL A 79 -8.49 1.49 3.47
C VAL A 79 -7.82 0.20 3.95
N LEU A 80 -7.74 0.06 5.27
CA LEU A 80 -7.02 -1.02 5.99
C LEU A 80 -7.95 -2.10 6.59
N LYS A 81 -9.24 -2.12 6.25
CA LYS A 81 -10.21 -3.04 6.86
C LYS A 81 -9.76 -4.50 6.73
N ASP A 82 -10.10 -5.32 7.72
CA ASP A 82 -9.85 -6.77 7.69
C ASP A 82 -8.34 -7.09 7.51
N ASN A 83 -7.50 -6.39 8.28
CA ASN A 83 -6.06 -6.65 8.44
C ASN A 83 -5.74 -7.14 9.87
N ARG A 84 -4.46 -7.18 10.25
CA ARG A 84 -3.96 -7.72 11.54
C ARG A 84 -3.18 -6.68 12.35
N LEU A 85 -3.57 -5.41 12.22
CA LEU A 85 -3.05 -4.33 13.06
C LEU A 85 -3.70 -4.45 14.44
N VAL A 86 -2.89 -4.62 15.48
CA VAL A 86 -3.37 -4.91 16.85
C VAL A 86 -2.94 -3.86 17.87
N ASN A 87 -1.83 -3.14 17.60
CA ASN A 87 -1.25 -2.19 18.54
C ASN A 87 -1.24 -0.79 17.91
N LEU A 88 -1.56 0.20 18.72
CA LEU A 88 -1.17 1.58 18.45
C LEU A 88 0.29 1.75 18.88
N VAL A 89 1.01 2.64 18.20
CA VAL A 89 2.32 3.11 18.71
C VAL A 89 2.06 4.20 19.73
N GLU A 90 2.82 4.22 20.81
CA GLU A 90 2.85 5.35 21.76
C GLU A 90 3.74 6.46 21.18
N ASP A 91 3.36 7.72 21.41
CA ASP A 91 4.11 8.92 20.99
C ASP A 91 5.38 9.15 21.82
#